data_AF-A0A699SVE2-F1
#
_entry.id   AF-A0A699SVE2-F1
#
_cell.length_a   1.000
_cell.length_b   1.000
_cell.length_c   1.000
_cell.angle_alpha   90.00
_cell.angle_beta   90.00
_cell.angle_gamma   90.00
#
_symmetry.space_group_name_H-M   'P 1'
#
loop_
_entity.id
_entity.type
_entity.pdbx_description
1 polymer ?
#
loop_
_entity_poly.entity_id
_entity_poly.type
_entity_poly.pdbx_seq_one_letter_code
_entity_poly.pdbx_strand_id
1 'polypeptide(L)'
;MIVGIKVEEEIIHDLERLDIELYVRGQHVYWASLRVEPDLISRIKEAQKEDNDIWTIVENLDKQVEFRLDDDNVLWQDTRLVVPNDASLRETLLTEAHSSPFSIHPGSTKMYHDLKQHFWWSGMKGDVAMFVSKYLICQQVKIEHQRASGLLQP
;
A
#
# COMPACT_ATOMS: atom_id res chain seq x y z
N MET A 1 -4.41 -33.54 -34.75
CA MET A 1 -5.54 -32.79 -34.20
C MET A 1 -5.06 -32.20 -32.88
N ILE A 2 -4.72 -30.91 -32.86
CA ILE A 2 -4.35 -30.23 -31.62
C ILE A 2 -5.65 -29.62 -31.09
N VAL A 3 -6.09 -30.07 -29.93
CA VAL A 3 -7.30 -29.54 -29.27
C VAL A 3 -6.97 -28.11 -28.85
N GLY A 4 -7.65 -27.13 -29.46
CA GLY A 4 -7.60 -25.75 -29.01
C GLY A 4 -8.11 -25.69 -27.57
N ILE A 5 -7.26 -25.27 -26.64
CA ILE A 5 -7.68 -25.04 -25.26
C ILE A 5 -8.60 -23.81 -25.30
N LYS A 6 -9.90 -24.05 -25.20
CA LYS A 6 -10.90 -22.99 -25.05
C LYS A 6 -10.80 -22.51 -23.60
N VAL A 7 -10.12 -21.38 -23.38
CA VAL A 7 -10.06 -20.74 -22.07
C VAL A 7 -11.43 -20.09 -21.82
N GLU A 8 -12.05 -20.41 -20.68
CA GLU A 8 -13.35 -19.84 -20.29
C GLU A 8 -13.20 -18.34 -19.95
N GLU A 9 -14.23 -17.54 -20.24
CA GLU A 9 -14.24 -16.10 -19.95
C GLU A 9 -14.01 -15.81 -18.45
N GLU A 10 -14.43 -16.71 -17.58
CA GLU A 10 -14.19 -16.64 -16.14
C GLU A 10 -12.69 -16.64 -15.80
N ILE A 11 -11.91 -17.47 -16.50
CA ILE A 11 -10.44 -17.54 -16.32
C ILE A 11 -9.78 -16.25 -16.83
N ILE A 12 -10.29 -15.66 -17.91
CA ILE A 12 -9.77 -14.38 -18.43
C ILE A 12 -10.00 -13.28 -17.40
N HIS A 13 -11.21 -13.20 -16.84
CA HIS A 13 -11.54 -12.23 -15.80
C HIS A 13 -10.73 -12.44 -14.52
N ASP A 14 -10.51 -13.68 -14.09
CA ASP A 14 -9.68 -13.95 -12.92
C ASP A 14 -8.21 -13.58 -13.15
N LEU A 15 -7.69 -13.74 -14.38
CA LEU A 15 -6.34 -13.31 -14.73
C LEU A 15 -6.21 -11.78 -14.81
N GLU A 16 -7.21 -11.08 -15.37
CA GLU A 16 -7.29 -9.62 -15.33
C GLU A 16 -7.31 -9.08 -13.90
N ARG A 17 -8.03 -9.76 -12.98
CA ARG A 17 -8.04 -9.43 -11.55
C ARG A 17 -6.68 -9.60 -10.86
N LEU A 18 -5.81 -10.43 -11.43
CA LEU A 18 -4.45 -10.67 -10.95
C LEU A 18 -3.42 -9.81 -11.70
N ASP A 19 -3.87 -8.84 -12.51
CA ASP A 19 -3.02 -7.98 -13.35
C ASP A 19 -2.17 -8.76 -14.38
N ILE A 20 -2.75 -9.85 -14.91
CA ILE A 20 -2.11 -10.73 -15.91
C ILE A 20 -2.73 -10.47 -17.28
N GLU A 21 -1.94 -9.93 -18.21
CA GLU A 21 -2.38 -9.67 -19.59
C GLU A 21 -2.19 -10.90 -20.51
N LEU A 22 -3.26 -11.25 -21.24
CA LEU A 22 -3.28 -12.31 -22.24
C LEU A 22 -3.33 -11.71 -23.65
N TYR A 23 -2.31 -11.96 -24.48
CA TYR A 23 -2.26 -11.44 -25.85
C TYR A 23 -2.51 -12.54 -26.89
N VAL A 24 -3.46 -12.29 -27.81
CA VAL A 24 -3.81 -13.22 -28.90
C VAL A 24 -3.31 -12.67 -30.23
N ARG A 25 -2.32 -13.32 -30.85
CA ARG A 25 -1.86 -12.98 -32.21
C ARG A 25 -2.04 -14.16 -33.17
N GLY A 26 -3.10 -14.11 -33.97
CA GLY A 26 -3.35 -15.08 -35.05
C GLY A 26 -3.69 -16.50 -34.58
N GLN A 27 -3.94 -17.38 -35.55
CA GLN A 27 -4.74 -18.60 -35.34
C GLN A 27 -4.15 -19.67 -34.40
N HIS A 28 -2.91 -19.62 -33.89
CA HIS A 28 -2.35 -20.80 -33.21
C HIS A 28 -1.30 -20.63 -32.10
N VAL A 29 -1.13 -19.49 -31.42
CA VAL A 29 -0.28 -19.46 -30.20
C VAL A 29 -0.80 -18.45 -29.17
N TYR A 30 -1.14 -18.92 -27.97
CA TYR A 30 -1.39 -18.07 -26.80
C TYR A 30 -0.04 -17.63 -26.22
N TRP A 31 0.21 -16.32 -26.17
CA TRP A 31 1.31 -15.75 -25.40
C TRP A 31 0.72 -15.15 -24.12
N ALA A 32 0.90 -15.83 -23.00
CA ALA A 32 0.66 -15.25 -21.68
C ALA A 32 1.95 -14.53 -21.26
N SER A 33 1.87 -13.22 -21.01
CA SER A 33 2.99 -12.44 -20.49
C SER A 33 2.73 -12.16 -19.02
N LEU A 34 3.33 -12.95 -18.13
CA LEU A 34 3.36 -12.62 -16.71
C LEU A 34 4.46 -11.60 -16.47
N ARG A 35 4.10 -10.33 -16.30
CA ARG A 35 5.03 -9.31 -15.82
C ARG A 35 5.10 -9.45 -14.30
N VAL A 36 6.15 -10.10 -13.79
CA VAL A 36 6.43 -10.11 -12.35
C VAL A 36 7.02 -8.75 -12.00
N GLU A 37 6.16 -7.79 -11.67
CA GLU A 37 6.61 -6.59 -10.99
C GLU A 37 7.00 -6.97 -9.56
N PRO A 38 8.11 -6.44 -9.01
CA PRO A 38 8.41 -6.65 -7.60
C PRO A 38 7.22 -6.11 -6.80
N ASP A 39 6.68 -6.95 -5.93
CA ASP A 39 5.62 -6.55 -5.03
C ASP A 39 6.08 -5.33 -4.21
N LEU A 40 5.12 -4.54 -3.74
CA LEU A 40 5.41 -3.27 -3.07
C LEU A 40 6.41 -3.43 -1.90
N ILE A 41 6.41 -4.58 -1.21
CA ILE A 41 7.37 -4.88 -0.14
C ILE A 41 8.79 -4.99 -0.69
N SER A 42 8.99 -5.71 -1.79
CA SER A 42 10.29 -5.83 -2.46
C SER A 42 10.82 -4.46 -2.89
N ARG A 43 9.97 -3.60 -3.44
CA ARG A 43 10.35 -2.22 -3.81
C ARG A 43 10.76 -1.38 -2.60
N ILE A 44 10.04 -1.51 -1.48
CA ILE A 44 10.38 -0.83 -0.22
C ILE A 44 11.75 -1.29 0.28
N LYS A 45 12.00 -2.61 0.31
CA LYS A 45 13.28 -3.19 0.76
C LYS A 45 14.46 -2.69 -0.08
N GLU A 46 14.33 -2.65 -1.40
CA GLU A 46 15.39 -2.13 -2.27
C GLU A 46 15.59 -0.62 -2.08
N ALA A 47 14.51 0.15 -1.98
CA ALA A 47 14.60 1.59 -1.76
C ALA A 47 15.21 1.97 -0.41
N GLN A 48 15.13 1.11 0.61
CA GLN A 48 15.84 1.35 1.88
C GLN A 48 17.36 1.44 1.69
N LYS A 49 17.93 0.68 0.75
CA LYS A 49 19.39 0.65 0.52
C LYS A 49 19.91 1.98 -0.01
N GLU A 50 19.05 2.76 -0.65
CA GLU A 50 19.38 4.06 -1.25
C GLU A 50 19.01 5.26 -0.35
N ASP A 51 18.38 5.02 0.81
CA ASP A 51 17.88 6.09 1.70
C ASP A 51 18.92 6.47 2.78
N ASN A 52 19.50 7.67 2.65
CA ASN A 52 20.50 8.20 3.59
C ASN A 52 19.97 8.41 5.01
N ASP A 53 18.68 8.72 5.17
CA ASP A 53 18.07 8.91 6.49
C ASP A 53 18.00 7.56 7.23
N ILE A 54 17.71 6.48 6.49
CA ILE A 54 17.73 5.11 7.02
C ILE A 54 19.14 4.70 7.44
N TRP A 55 20.16 4.98 6.62
CA TRP A 55 21.55 4.69 7.00
C TRP A 55 21.99 5.43 8.26
N THR A 56 21.53 6.67 8.46
CA THR A 56 21.79 7.43 9.69
C THR A 56 21.20 6.75 10.94
N ILE A 57 20.03 6.10 10.79
CA ILE A 57 19.39 5.32 11.86
C ILE A 57 20.21 4.05 12.12
N VAL A 58 20.63 3.34 11.06
CA VAL A 58 21.46 2.13 11.15
C VAL A 58 22.79 2.41 11.86
N GLU A 59 23.46 3.52 11.55
CA GLU A 59 24.71 3.93 12.23
C GLU A 59 24.53 4.22 13.73
N ASN A 60 23.31 4.53 14.16
CA ASN A 60 22.99 4.85 15.56
C ASN A 60 22.12 3.76 16.23
N LEU A 61 22.07 2.55 15.66
CA LEU A 61 21.20 1.47 16.12
C LEU A 61 21.40 1.12 17.60
N ASP A 62 22.65 1.11 18.08
CA ASP A 62 23.01 0.83 19.49
C ASP A 62 22.36 1.81 20.49
N LYS A 63 21.87 2.97 20.03
CA LYS A 63 21.19 3.98 20.85
C LYS A 63 19.67 3.91 20.73
N GLN A 64 19.13 3.16 19.76
CA GLN A 64 17.71 3.12 19.46
C GLN A 64 17.14 1.70 19.60
N VAL A 65 16.64 1.39 20.79
CA VAL A 65 16.13 0.06 21.19
C VAL A 65 14.94 -0.42 20.33
N GLU A 66 14.23 0.47 19.66
CA GLU A 66 13.03 0.14 18.87
C GLU A 66 13.32 -0.34 17.44
N PHE A 67 14.54 -0.16 16.94
CA PHE A 67 14.91 -0.52 15.58
C PHE A 67 15.77 -1.78 15.55
N ARG A 68 15.58 -2.58 14.50
CA ARG A 68 16.38 -3.78 14.24
C ARG A 68 16.70 -3.90 12.75
N LEU A 69 17.86 -4.46 12.46
CA LEU A 69 18.26 -4.85 11.13
C LEU A 69 18.14 -6.38 11.02
N ASP A 70 17.61 -6.89 9.90
CA ASP A 70 17.59 -8.32 9.61
C ASP A 70 18.82 -8.78 8.81
N ASP A 71 18.87 -10.08 8.48
CA ASP A 71 19.97 -10.69 7.74
C ASP A 71 20.12 -10.14 6.30
N ASP A 72 19.06 -9.53 5.76
CA ASP A 72 19.02 -8.92 4.42
C ASP A 72 19.37 -7.43 4.44
N ASN A 73 19.82 -6.89 5.58
CA ASN A 73 20.05 -5.46 5.81
C ASN A 73 18.79 -4.60 5.67
N VAL A 74 17.62 -5.16 5.96
CA VAL A 74 16.35 -4.41 5.96
C VAL A 74 16.09 -3.89 7.37
N LEU A 75 15.76 -2.60 7.47
CA LEU A 75 15.42 -1.93 8.71
C LEU A 75 13.94 -2.16 9.06
N TRP A 76 13.73 -2.56 10.31
CA TRP A 76 12.42 -2.75 10.91
C TRP A 76 12.30 -1.93 12.21
N GLN A 77 11.10 -1.41 12.48
CA GLN A 77 10.74 -0.91 13.80
C GLN A 77 9.81 -1.95 14.47
N ASP A 78 10.24 -2.55 15.58
CA ASP A 78 9.60 -3.74 16.17
C ASP A 78 9.36 -4.85 15.12
N THR A 79 8.12 -5.00 14.64
CA THR A 79 7.71 -5.98 13.61
C THR A 79 7.26 -5.32 12.30
N ARG A 80 7.52 -4.02 12.15
CA ARG A 80 7.00 -3.18 11.05
C ARG A 80 8.13 -2.80 10.11
N LEU A 81 7.87 -2.93 8.82
CA LEU A 81 8.82 -2.56 7.78
C LEU A 81 8.94 -1.04 7.73
N VAL A 82 10.17 -0.54 7.79
CA VAL A 82 10.42 0.91 7.65
C VAL A 82 10.23 1.30 6.19
N VAL A 83 9.35 2.26 5.92
CA VAL A 83 9.16 2.78 4.57
C VAL A 83 10.08 3.98 4.35
N PRO A 84 10.96 3.97 3.34
CA PRO A 84 11.89 5.06 3.07
C PRO A 84 11.16 6.36 2.77
N ASN A 85 11.91 7.47 2.78
CA ASN A 85 11.42 8.80 2.43
C ASN A 85 11.26 9.00 0.92
N ASP A 86 10.61 8.04 0.27
CA ASP A 86 10.23 8.06 -1.13
C ASP A 86 8.72 8.39 -1.24
N ALA A 87 8.43 9.57 -1.77
CA ALA A 87 7.06 10.05 -1.94
C ALA A 87 6.22 9.14 -2.86
N SER A 88 6.80 8.58 -3.92
CA SER A 88 6.12 7.70 -4.87
C SER A 88 5.76 6.37 -4.22
N LEU A 89 6.68 5.79 -3.44
CA LEU A 89 6.41 4.54 -2.70
C LEU A 89 5.35 4.75 -1.63
N ARG A 90 5.45 5.82 -0.84
CA ARG A 90 4.44 6.13 0.18
C ARG A 90 3.07 6.38 -0.44
N GLU A 91 3.00 7.12 -1.55
CA GLU A 91 1.73 7.35 -2.26
C GLU A 91 1.14 6.07 -2.85
N THR A 92 1.97 5.19 -3.40
CA THR A 92 1.55 3.86 -3.89
C THR A 92 0.93 3.04 -2.76
N LEU A 93 1.62 2.97 -1.61
CA LEU A 93 1.17 2.24 -0.43
C LEU A 93 -0.14 2.79 0.14
N LEU A 94 -0.29 4.12 0.19
CA LEU A 94 -1.53 4.77 0.60
C LEU A 94 -2.67 4.52 -0.40
N THR A 95 -2.38 4.54 -1.70
CA THR A 95 -3.37 4.29 -2.76
C THR A 95 -3.89 2.86 -2.72
N GLU A 96 -3.01 1.88 -2.53
CA GLU A 96 -3.38 0.46 -2.44
C GLU A 96 -4.24 0.19 -1.20
N ALA A 97 -3.86 0.74 -0.03
CA ALA A 97 -4.65 0.61 1.19
C ALA A 97 -6.04 1.27 1.09
N HIS A 98 -6.15 2.39 0.37
CA HIS A 98 -7.41 3.09 0.16
C HIS A 98 -8.30 2.44 -0.91
N SER A 99 -7.70 1.89 -1.97
CA SER A 99 -8.42 1.38 -3.17
C SER A 99 -8.67 -0.12 -3.13
N SER A 100 -8.22 -0.83 -2.10
CA SER A 100 -8.52 -2.24 -1.90
C SER A 100 -10.03 -2.48 -2.00
N PRO A 101 -10.51 -3.45 -2.81
CA PRO A 101 -11.94 -3.77 -2.93
C PRO A 101 -12.61 -4.14 -1.59
N PHE A 102 -11.80 -4.53 -0.59
CA PHE A 102 -12.24 -4.86 0.76
C PHE A 102 -12.25 -3.64 1.71
N SER A 103 -11.69 -2.52 1.28
CA SER A 103 -11.69 -1.25 1.99
C SER A 103 -13.02 -0.53 1.76
N ILE A 104 -14.01 -0.79 2.63
CA ILE A 104 -15.20 0.08 2.75
C ILE A 104 -14.70 1.46 3.21
N HIS A 105 -14.50 2.39 2.25
CA HIS A 105 -13.98 3.75 2.39
C HIS A 105 -13.40 4.09 3.78
N PRO A 106 -12.19 3.62 4.08
CA PRO A 106 -11.61 3.78 5.40
C PRO A 106 -11.35 5.28 5.66
N GLY A 107 -11.93 5.81 6.74
CA GLY A 107 -11.48 7.09 7.28
C GLY A 107 -10.01 7.02 7.72
N SER A 108 -9.36 8.18 7.88
CA SER A 108 -7.93 8.27 8.22
C SER A 108 -7.51 7.44 9.43
N THR A 109 -8.37 7.32 10.44
CA THR A 109 -8.09 6.49 11.63
C THR A 109 -7.98 5.00 11.31
N LYS A 110 -8.90 4.47 10.49
CA LYS A 110 -8.89 3.07 10.10
C LYS A 110 -7.68 2.78 9.22
N MET A 111 -7.48 3.60 8.18
CA MET A 111 -6.34 3.47 7.28
C MET A 111 -5.00 3.50 8.01
N TYR A 112 -4.82 4.42 8.96
CA TYR A 112 -3.60 4.45 9.79
C TYR A 112 -3.47 3.20 10.66
N HIS A 113 -4.58 2.70 11.23
CA HIS A 113 -4.56 1.50 12.05
C HIS A 113 -4.19 0.24 11.26
N ASP A 114 -4.66 0.13 10.02
CA ASP A 114 -4.37 -1.01 9.15
C ASP A 114 -2.91 -0.96 8.69
N LEU A 115 -2.45 0.20 8.22
CA LEU A 115 -1.06 0.38 7.77
C LEU A 115 -0.04 0.18 8.89
N LYS A 116 -0.30 0.70 10.10
CA LYS A 116 0.65 0.60 11.21
C LYS A 116 0.89 -0.83 11.69
N GLN A 117 0.09 -1.83 11.27
CA GLN A 117 0.34 -3.22 11.65
C GLN A 117 1.58 -3.77 10.96
N HIS A 118 1.87 -3.29 9.75
CA HIS A 118 2.91 -3.84 8.88
C HIS A 118 3.99 -2.82 8.52
N PHE A 119 3.67 -1.52 8.55
CA PHE A 119 4.53 -0.46 8.06
C PHE A 119 4.78 0.62 9.12
N TRP A 120 5.92 1.29 8.98
CA TRP A 120 6.25 2.46 9.77
C TRP A 120 7.07 3.46 8.96
N TRP A 121 6.82 4.76 9.16
CA TRP A 121 7.74 5.83 8.79
C TRP A 121 7.47 7.07 9.65
N SER A 122 8.47 7.94 9.75
CA SER A 122 8.31 9.21 10.46
C SER A 122 7.25 10.07 9.78
N GLY A 123 6.24 10.51 10.55
CA GLY A 123 5.13 11.31 10.03
C GLY A 123 3.95 10.54 9.42
N MET A 124 3.97 9.19 9.43
CA MET A 124 2.94 8.34 8.81
C MET A 124 1.49 8.74 9.09
N LYS A 125 1.17 9.09 10.34
CA LYS A 125 -0.18 9.51 10.72
C LYS A 125 -0.62 10.80 10.01
N GLY A 126 0.30 11.74 9.81
CA GLY A 126 0.06 12.99 9.11
C GLY A 126 -0.15 12.76 7.61
N ASP A 127 0.71 11.92 7.00
CA ASP A 127 0.61 11.57 5.58
C ASP A 127 -0.72 10.87 5.27
N VAL A 128 -1.15 9.93 6.11
CA VAL A 128 -2.47 9.28 5.98
C VAL A 128 -3.61 10.30 6.08
N ALA A 129 -3.56 11.22 7.05
CA ALA A 129 -4.59 12.24 7.20
C ALA A 129 -4.66 13.17 5.98
N MET A 130 -3.50 13.58 5.46
CA MET A 130 -3.39 14.39 4.25
C MET A 130 -3.92 13.63 3.03
N PHE A 131 -3.55 12.37 2.87
CA PHE A 131 -3.98 11.53 1.75
C PHE A 131 -5.49 11.35 1.73
N VAL A 132 -6.10 10.91 2.83
CA VAL A 132 -7.56 10.73 2.92
C VAL A 132 -8.30 12.05 2.74
N SER A 133 -7.71 13.18 3.14
CA SER A 133 -8.32 14.51 2.90
C SER A 133 -8.45 14.86 1.42
N LYS A 134 -7.61 14.30 0.53
CA LYS A 134 -7.69 14.55 -0.92
C LYS A 134 -8.87 13.82 -1.60
N TYR A 135 -9.42 12.77 -0.98
CA TYR A 135 -10.52 11.99 -1.56
C TYR A 135 -11.88 12.56 -1.13
N LEU A 136 -12.57 13.23 -2.07
CA LEU A 136 -13.87 13.88 -1.87
C LEU A 136 -14.95 12.94 -1.30
N ILE A 137 -14.92 11.66 -1.67
CA ILE A 137 -15.88 10.66 -1.19
C ILE A 137 -15.74 10.46 0.33
N CYS A 138 -14.51 10.44 0.84
CA CYS A 138 -14.22 10.33 2.27
C CYS A 138 -14.62 11.58 3.07
N GLN A 139 -14.71 12.75 2.43
CA GLN A 139 -15.20 13.97 3.07
C GLN A 139 -16.72 13.99 3.19
N GLN A 140 -17.45 13.50 2.18
CA GLN A 140 -18.91 13.52 2.15
C GLN A 140 -19.57 12.51 3.10
N VAL A 141 -18.91 11.38 3.38
CA VAL A 141 -19.40 10.35 4.32
C VAL A 141 -18.98 10.59 5.77
N LYS A 142 -18.18 11.63 6.05
CA LYS A 142 -17.97 12.10 7.43
C LYS A 142 -19.27 12.74 7.91
N ILE A 143 -20.13 11.92 8.50
CA ILE A 143 -21.25 12.42 9.28
C ILE A 143 -20.67 13.38 10.32
N GLU A 144 -21.12 14.63 10.27
CA GLU A 144 -20.75 15.67 11.21
C GLU A 144 -21.27 15.27 12.60
N HIS A 145 -20.40 14.68 13.43
CA HIS A 145 -20.71 14.35 14.82
C HIS A 145 -20.48 15.55 15.75
N GLN A 146 -20.64 16.79 15.25
CA GLN A 146 -20.65 17.96 16.12
C GLN A 146 -21.85 17.81 17.05
N ARG A 147 -21.61 17.88 18.37
CA ARG A 147 -22.71 18.05 19.34
C ARG A 147 -23.44 19.32 18.92
N ALA A 148 -24.75 19.24 18.68
CA ALA A 148 -25.57 20.43 18.53
C ALA A 148 -25.31 21.32 19.76
N SER A 149 -24.79 22.52 19.53
CA SER A 149 -24.65 23.52 20.59
C SER A 149 -26.04 23.73 21.20
N GLY A 150 -26.22 23.25 22.43
CA GLY A 150 -27.49 23.37 23.14
C GLY A 150 -27.93 24.83 23.21
N LEU A 151 -29.22 25.09 22.96
CA LEU A 151 -29.81 26.41 23.09
C LEU A 151 -29.59 26.93 24.52
N LEU A 152 -28.88 28.05 24.66
CA LEU A 152 -28.90 28.84 25.89
C LEU A 152 -30.27 29.50 26.00
N GLN A 153 -31.15 28.96 26.85
CA GLN A 153 -32.40 29.61 27.22
C GLN A 153 -32.17 30.49 28.46
N PRO A 154 -32.51 31.79 28.42
CA PRO A 154 -32.85 32.57 29.60
C PRO A 154 -34.24 32.24 30.14
#